data_AF-K9QDB2-F1
#
_entry.id   AF-K9QDB2-F1
#
_cell.length_a   1.000
_cell.length_b   1.000
_cell.length_c   1.000
_cell.angle_alpha   90.00
_cell.angle_beta   90.00
_cell.angle_gamma   90.00
#
_symmetry.space_group_name_H-M   'P 1'
#
loop_
_entity.id
_entity.type
_entity.pdbx_description
1 polymer ?
#
loop_
_entity_poly.entity_id
_entity_poly.type
_entity_poly.pdbx_seq_one_letter_code
_entity_poly.pdbx_strand_id
1 'polypeptide(L)' 'MTKPNFDEMPLDQLKAYILEHRNDDEAFSVYIARRRAQSPNVVPMTIEEAEADLQKRFGQQAS' A
#
# COMPACT_ATOMS: atom_id res chain seq x y z
N MET A 1 24.42 -9.96 8.46
CA MET A 1 23.97 -8.57 8.24
C MET A 1 22.74 -8.36 9.10
N THR A 2 22.69 -7.29 9.88
CA THR A 2 21.53 -6.93 10.69
C THR A 2 20.46 -6.31 9.81
N LYS A 3 19.23 -6.84 9.86
CA LYS A 3 18.09 -6.22 9.19
C LYS A 3 17.71 -4.91 9.91
N PRO A 4 17.24 -3.89 9.20
CA PRO A 4 16.67 -2.70 9.82
C PRO A 4 15.42 -3.05 10.64
N ASN A 5 15.07 -2.21 11.61
CA ASN A 5 13.77 -2.33 12.27
C ASN A 5 12.68 -1.69 11.38
N PHE A 6 11.90 -2.54 10.69
CA PHE A 6 10.85 -2.08 9.78
C PHE A 6 9.64 -1.44 10.49
N ASP A 7 9.46 -1.70 11.78
CA ASP A 7 8.33 -1.16 12.55
C ASP A 7 8.55 0.32 12.88
N GLU A 8 9.79 0.66 13.26
CA GLU A 8 10.20 2.03 13.62
C GLU A 8 10.55 2.89 12.39
N MET A 9 10.74 2.27 11.22
CA MET A 9 11.11 2.98 9.99
C MET A 9 9.95 3.84 9.46
N PRO A 10 10.17 5.07 8.94
CA PRO A 10 9.13 5.82 8.23
C PRO A 10 8.60 5.04 7.01
N LEU A 11 7.30 5.15 6.70
CA LEU A 11 6.70 4.41 5.58
C LEU A 11 7.38 4.69 4.23
N ASP A 12 7.79 5.94 3.96
CA ASP A 12 8.51 6.29 2.73
C ASP A 12 9.88 5.62 2.63
N GLN A 13 10.61 5.51 3.75
CA GLN A 13 11.88 4.77 3.79
C GLN A 13 11.66 3.27 3.65
N LEU A 14 10.63 2.72 4.31
CA LEU A 14 10.29 1.30 4.19
C LEU A 14 9.89 0.95 2.75
N LYS A 15 9.15 1.84 2.09
CA LYS A 15 8.82 1.72 0.67
C LYS A 15 10.07 1.71 -0.21
N ALA A 16 11.01 2.65 0.01
CA ALA A 16 12.27 2.68 -0.73
C ALA A 16 13.07 1.39 -0.52
N TYR A 17 13.18 0.92 0.72
CA TYR A 17 13.85 -0.33 1.08
C TYR A 17 13.24 -1.54 0.33
N ILE A 18 11.92 -1.67 0.31
CA ILE A 18 11.23 -2.77 -0.40
C ILE A 18 11.50 -2.72 -1.91
N LEU A 19 11.61 -1.53 -2.50
CA LEU A 19 11.90 -1.40 -3.93
C LEU A 19 13.31 -1.88 -4.29
N GLU A 20 14.27 -1.71 -3.38
CA GLU A 20 15.64 -2.22 -3.48
C GLU A 20 15.75 -3.70 -3.08
N HIS A 21 14.85 -4.17 -2.21
CA HIS A 21 14.84 -5.54 -1.65
C HIS A 21 13.49 -6.22 -1.88
N ARG A 22 13.14 -6.39 -3.16
CA ARG A 22 11.82 -6.93 -3.57
C ARG A 22 11.50 -8.34 -3.08
N ASN A 23 12.52 -9.11 -2.68
CA ASN A 23 12.38 -10.47 -2.17
C ASN A 23 12.36 -10.52 -0.62
N ASP A 24 12.36 -9.38 0.08
CA ASP A 24 12.22 -9.36 1.54
C ASP A 24 10.74 -9.33 1.93
N ASP A 25 10.15 -10.53 2.04
CA ASP A 25 8.75 -10.74 2.42
C ASP A 25 8.40 -10.13 3.79
N GLU A 26 9.37 -10.03 4.70
CA GLU A 26 9.20 -9.44 6.02
C GLU A 26 8.96 -7.93 5.91
N ALA A 27 9.85 -7.23 5.19
CA ALA A 27 9.71 -5.80 4.94
C ALA A 27 8.38 -5.48 4.22
N PHE A 28 8.02 -6.28 3.22
CA PHE A 28 6.76 -6.14 2.50
C PHE A 28 5.54 -6.32 3.41
N SER A 29 5.55 -7.37 4.23
CA SER A 29 4.45 -7.67 5.15
C SER A 29 4.24 -6.54 6.17
N VAL A 30 5.33 -6.01 6.74
CA VAL A 30 5.27 -4.88 7.68
C VAL A 30 4.70 -3.63 7.00
N TYR A 31 5.12 -3.33 5.78
CA TYR A 31 4.61 -2.18 5.02
C TYR A 31 3.09 -2.27 4.76
N ILE A 32 2.60 -3.43 4.31
CA ILE A 32 1.17 -3.64 4.04
C ILE A 32 0.35 -3.54 5.33
N ALA A 33 0.82 -4.15 6.43
CA ALA A 33 0.13 -4.08 7.72
C ALA A 33 0.01 -2.63 8.20
N ARG A 34 1.12 -1.87 8.19
CA ARG A 34 1.14 -0.46 8.63
C ARG A 34 0.30 0.44 7.71
N ARG A 35 0.33 0.21 6.40
CA ARG A 35 -0.48 0.96 5.44
C ARG A 35 -1.97 0.70 5.61
N ARG A 36 -2.38 -0.54 5.92
CA ARG A 36 -3.78 -0.87 6.23
C ARG A 36 -4.23 -0.21 7.54
N ALA A 37 -3.37 -0.19 8.57
CA ALA A 37 -3.68 0.48 9.83
C ALA A 37 -3.92 1.99 9.68
N GLN A 38 -3.24 2.66 8.74
CA GLN A 38 -3.43 4.08 8.44
C GLN A 38 -4.67 4.37 7.56
N SER A 39 -5.20 3.36 6.89
CA SER A 39 -6.40 3.46 6.05
C SER A 39 -7.52 2.57 6.61
N PRO A 40 -8.13 2.92 7.75
CA PRO A 40 -9.16 2.09 8.39
C PRO A 40 -10.45 1.97 7.55
N ASN A 41 -10.67 2.87 6.56
CA ASN A 41 -11.88 2.90 5.74
C ASN A 41 -11.77 2.08 4.44
N VAL A 42 -10.97 1.00 4.42
CA VAL A 42 -10.99 0.08 3.27
C VAL A 42 -12.31 -0.69 3.33
N VAL A 43 -13.29 -0.21 2.57
CA VAL A 43 -14.55 -0.92 2.35
C VAL A 43 -14.28 -2.15 1.47
N PRO A 44 -14.67 -3.35 1.91
CA PRO A 44 -14.69 -4.50 1.01
C PRO A 44 -15.57 -4.15 -0.19
N MET A 45 -15.02 -4.31 -1.39
CA MET A 45 -15.73 -4.07 -2.64
C MET A 45 -15.49 -5.25 -3.57
N THR A 46 -16.49 -5.59 -4.36
CA THR A 46 -16.34 -6.51 -5.49
C THR A 46 -15.44 -5.90 -6.56
N ILE A 47 -14.94 -6.75 -7.46
CA ILE A 47 -14.14 -6.29 -8.61
C ILE A 47 -14.98 -5.33 -9.45
N GLU A 48 -16.24 -5.67 -9.72
CA GLU A 48 -17.18 -4.84 -10.48
C GLU A 48 -17.39 -3.46 -9.83
N GLU A 49 -17.53 -3.40 -8.50
CA GLU A 49 -17.63 -2.13 -7.77
C GLU A 49 -16.35 -1.30 -7.84
N ALA A 50 -15.18 -1.94 -7.77
CA ALA A 50 -13.89 -1.27 -7.90
C ALA A 50 -13.70 -0.67 -9.30
N GLU A 51 -14.07 -1.41 -10.35
CA GLU A 51 -14.01 -0.95 -11.74
C GLU A 51 -14.96 0.21 -11.98
N ALA A 52 -16.19 0.14 -11.47
CA ALA A 52 -17.16 1.23 -11.58
C ALA A 52 -16.69 2.51 -10.85
N ASP A 53 -16.09 2.38 -9.67
CA ASP A 53 -15.53 3.53 -8.94
C ASP A 53 -14.32 4.14 -9.68
N LEU A 54 -13.46 3.30 -10.25
CA LEU A 54 -12.34 3.72 -11.09
C LEU A 54 -12.84 4.53 -12.29
N GLN A 55 -13.84 4.01 -13.01
CA GLN A 55 -14.42 4.67 -14.18
C GLN A 55 -15.07 6.01 -13.82
N LYS A 56 -15.74 6.12 -12.67
CA LYS A 56 -16.28 7.40 -12.18
C LYS A 56 -15.19 8.43 -11.95
N ARG A 57 -14.10 8.07 -11.26
CA ARG A 57 -13.00 9.00 -10.94
C ARG A 57 -12.31 9.55 -12.18
N PHE A 58 -12.01 8.69 -13.16
CA PHE A 58 -11.35 9.12 -14.40
C PHE A 58 -12.30 9.79 -15.39
N GLY A 59 -13.57 9.40 -15.43
CA GLY A 59 -14.59 10.08 -16.25
C GLY A 59 -14.92 11.50 -15.77
N GLN A 60 -14.77 11.78 -14.47
CA GLN A 60 -14.97 13.11 -13.89
C GLN A 60 -13.83 14.09 -14.15
N GLN A 61 -12.64 13.64 -14.56
CA GLN A 61 -11.51 14.53 -14.90
C GLN A 61 -11.61 15.15 -16.30
N ALA A 62 -12.66 14.82 -17.06
CA ALA A 62 -12.98 15.42 -18.36
C ALA A 62 -14.23 16.31 -18.25
N SER A 63 -14.13 17.44 -17.57
CA SER A 63 -15.10 18.55 -17.60
C SER A 63 -14.40 19.87 -17.27
#